data_AF-A0A6P0IY06-F1
#
_entry.id   AF-A0A6P0IY06-F1
#
_cell.length_a   1.000
_cell.length_b   1.000
_cell.length_c   1.000
_cell.angle_alpha   90.00
_cell.angle_beta   90.00
_cell.angle_gamma   90.00
#
_symmetry.space_group_name_H-M   'P 1'
#
loop_
_entity.id
_entity.type
_entity.pdbx_description
1 polymer ?
#
loop_
_entity_poly.entity_id
_entity_poly.type
_entity_poly.pdbx_seq_one_letter_code
_entity_poly.pdbx_strand_id
1 'polypeptide(L)'
;GRVYQYLPPRPPQIHQPVYQCEPSEVIHFSEQLDFLRTLLEVNGAPVDPLTAAVIREVYRLRQTDRDWLVKAGRTLSVLLKDDYDRLRYILSQIHC
;
A
#
# COMPACT_ATOMS: atom_id res chain seq x y z
N GLY A 1 -4.36 8.42 -16.80
CA GLY A 1 -2.95 8.48 -17.27
C GLY A 1 -2.14 7.34 -16.66
N ARG A 2 -0.87 7.19 -17.04
CA ARG A 2 0.00 6.14 -16.47
C ARG A 2 0.45 6.52 -15.05
N VAL A 3 0.34 5.58 -14.12
CA VAL A 3 0.79 5.73 -12.73
C VAL A 3 2.20 5.18 -12.57
N TYR A 4 3.03 5.87 -11.80
CA TYR A 4 4.37 5.44 -11.43
C TYR A 4 4.45 5.38 -9.91
N GLN A 5 4.76 4.20 -9.36
CA GLN A 5 4.79 3.93 -7.92
C GLN A 5 6.20 3.96 -7.33
N TYR A 6 7.02 4.89 -7.82
CA TYR A 6 8.38 5.13 -7.32
C TYR A 6 8.56 6.59 -6.95
N LEU A 7 9.53 6.87 -6.08
CA LEU A 7 9.82 8.23 -5.65
C LEU A 7 10.37 9.06 -6.82
N PRO A 8 9.93 10.31 -6.98
CA PRO A 8 10.52 11.21 -7.96
C PRO A 8 12.00 11.49 -7.64
N PRO A 9 12.83 11.86 -8.64
CA PRO A 9 14.26 12.10 -8.45
C PRO A 9 14.60 13.29 -7.54
N ARG A 10 13.60 14.11 -7.20
CA ARG A 10 13.74 15.25 -6.28
C ARG A 10 12.60 15.20 -5.27
N PRO A 11 12.85 15.55 -4.00
CA PRO A 11 11.79 15.63 -3.00
C PRO A 11 10.73 16.66 -3.42
N PRO A 12 9.49 16.52 -2.92
CA PRO A 12 8.46 17.53 -3.14
C PRO A 12 8.93 18.88 -2.57
N GLN A 13 8.52 19.97 -3.22
CA GLN A 13 8.82 21.31 -2.72
C GLN A 13 7.94 21.60 -1.50
N ILE A 14 8.50 22.30 -0.49
CA ILE A 14 7.85 22.54 0.82
C ILE A 14 6.44 23.17 0.69
N HIS A 15 6.19 23.96 -0.36
CA HIS A 15 4.94 24.70 -0.58
C HIS A 15 4.09 24.14 -1.72
N GLN A 16 4.30 22.88 -2.14
CA GLN A 16 3.43 22.26 -3.13
C GLN A 16 2.09 21.87 -2.50
N PRO A 17 0.96 22.32 -3.06
CA PRO A 17 -0.35 21.88 -2.59
C PRO A 17 -0.51 20.38 -2.86
N VAL A 18 -0.99 19.67 -1.84
CA VAL A 18 -1.39 18.27 -1.94
C VAL A 18 -2.90 18.18 -1.90
N TYR A 19 -3.46 17.33 -2.75
CA TYR A 19 -4.89 17.10 -2.84
C TYR A 19 -5.19 15.67 -2.43
N GLN A 20 -6.34 15.47 -1.80
CA GLN A 20 -6.82 14.14 -1.50
C GLN A 20 -7.19 13.42 -2.80
N CYS A 21 -6.75 12.17 -2.95
CA CYS A 21 -7.12 11.35 -4.09
C CYS A 21 -8.61 10.96 -3.99
N GLU A 22 -9.29 11.03 -5.12
CA GLU A 22 -10.65 10.50 -5.26
C GLU A 22 -10.64 8.96 -5.17
N PRO A 23 -11.76 8.31 -4.78
CA PRO A 23 -11.84 6.85 -4.72
C PRO A 23 -11.40 6.15 -6.02
N SER A 24 -11.75 6.71 -7.18
CA SER A 24 -11.35 6.17 -8.48
C SER A 24 -9.85 6.27 -8.72
N GLU A 25 -9.19 7.33 -8.25
CA GLU A 25 -7.75 7.49 -8.33
C GLU A 25 -7.02 6.50 -7.42
N VAL A 26 -7.55 6.25 -6.22
CA VAL A 26 -7.00 5.23 -5.32
C VAL A 26 -7.13 3.83 -5.93
N ILE A 27 -8.27 3.52 -6.54
CA ILE A 27 -8.50 2.24 -7.24
C ILE A 27 -7.53 2.10 -8.41
N HIS A 28 -7.36 3.15 -9.23
CA HIS A 28 -6.44 3.15 -10.36
C HIS A 28 -4.98 3.04 -9.93
N PHE A 29 -4.58 3.80 -8.90
CA PHE A 29 -3.25 3.74 -8.31
C PHE A 29 -2.95 2.33 -7.82
N SER A 30 -3.89 1.69 -7.11
CA SER A 30 -3.69 0.38 -6.48
C SER A 30 -3.85 -0.85 -7.39
N GLU A 31 -4.00 -0.68 -8.70
CA GLU A 31 -4.01 -1.82 -9.64
C GLU A 31 -2.67 -2.58 -9.62
N GLN A 32 -1.58 -1.83 -9.49
CA GLN A 32 -0.25 -2.35 -9.19
C GLN A 32 0.06 -2.15 -7.69
N LEU A 33 0.97 -2.96 -7.15
CA LEU A 33 1.25 -3.04 -5.72
C LEU A 33 2.72 -2.74 -5.39
N ASP A 34 3.47 -2.18 -6.33
CA ASP A 34 4.88 -1.85 -6.17
C ASP A 34 5.09 -0.81 -5.06
N PHE A 35 4.10 0.06 -4.81
CA PHE A 35 4.11 1.05 -3.72
C PHE A 35 4.25 0.40 -2.34
N LEU A 36 3.85 -0.86 -2.16
CA LEU A 36 3.99 -1.57 -0.88
C LEU A 36 5.46 -1.70 -0.47
N ARG A 37 6.38 -1.85 -1.43
CA ARG A 37 7.82 -1.85 -1.15
C ARG A 37 8.25 -0.52 -0.53
N THR A 38 7.92 0.58 -1.20
CA THR A 38 8.26 1.93 -0.72
C THR A 38 7.63 2.19 0.64
N LEU A 39 6.39 1.76 0.86
CA LEU A 39 5.69 1.91 2.15
C LEU A 39 6.40 1.18 3.30
N LEU A 40 6.85 -0.06 3.06
CA LEU A 40 7.54 -0.89 4.05
C LEU A 40 8.95 -0.39 4.39
N GLU A 41 9.54 0.43 3.51
CA GLU A 41 10.88 1.03 3.65
C GLU A 41 10.85 2.41 4.35
N VAL A 42 9.67 2.97 4.66
CA VAL A 42 9.57 4.27 5.35
C VAL A 42 10.08 4.16 6.78
N ASN A 43 11.04 5.03 7.13
CA ASN A 43 11.55 5.13 8.49
C ASN A 43 10.77 6.18 9.29
N GLY A 44 10.61 5.97 10.60
CA GLY A 44 9.98 6.93 11.52
C GLY A 44 8.46 6.91 11.53
N ALA A 45 7.82 5.87 10.98
CA ALA A 45 6.38 5.67 11.00
C ALA A 45 6.01 4.23 11.42
N PRO A 46 4.80 3.98 11.95
CA PRO A 46 4.31 2.63 12.20
C PRO A 46 3.91 1.96 10.87
N VAL A 47 4.91 1.55 10.09
CA VAL A 47 4.74 1.08 8.70
C VAL A 47 3.89 -0.19 8.61
N ASP A 48 3.95 -1.09 9.58
CA ASP A 48 3.22 -2.36 9.51
C ASP A 48 1.71 -2.17 9.74
N PRO A 49 1.27 -1.49 10.81
CA PRO A 49 -0.14 -1.10 10.95
C PRO A 49 -0.63 -0.21 9.81
N LEU A 50 0.22 0.70 9.30
CA LEU A 50 -0.12 1.57 8.17
C LEU A 50 -0.35 0.74 6.89
N THR A 51 0.52 -0.23 6.61
CA THR A 51 0.37 -1.12 5.44
C THR A 51 -0.94 -1.91 5.52
N ALA A 52 -1.26 -2.47 6.70
CA ALA A 52 -2.54 -3.14 6.90
C ALA A 52 -3.74 -2.19 6.69
N ALA A 53 -3.67 -0.97 7.23
CA ALA A 53 -4.71 0.04 7.08
C ALA A 53 -4.93 0.44 5.61
N VAL A 54 -3.85 0.65 4.85
CA VAL A 54 -3.91 0.97 3.41
C VAL A 54 -4.58 -0.17 2.64
N ILE A 55 -4.19 -1.42 2.90
CA ILE A 55 -4.79 -2.58 2.21
C ILE A 55 -6.28 -2.71 2.54
N ARG A 56 -6.68 -2.54 3.81
CA ARG A 56 -8.11 -2.53 4.19
C ARG A 56 -8.89 -1.43 3.50
N GLU A 57 -8.34 -0.22 3.45
CA GLU A 57 -9.01 0.92 2.81
C GLU A 57 -9.25 0.67 1.33
N VAL A 58 -8.20 0.27 0.61
CA VAL A 58 -8.31 -0.05 -0.82
C VAL A 58 -9.29 -1.22 -1.04
N TYR A 59 -9.22 -2.27 -0.23
CA TYR A 59 -10.14 -3.40 -0.34
C TYR A 59 -11.61 -2.98 -0.16
N ARG A 60 -11.90 -2.06 0.76
CA ARG A 60 -13.25 -1.48 0.92
C ARG A 60 -13.66 -0.65 -0.29
N LEU A 61 -12.78 0.22 -0.80
CA LEU A 61 -13.06 1.03 -2.00
C LEU A 61 -13.31 0.17 -3.24
N ARG A 62 -12.63 -0.97 -3.36
CA ARG A 62 -12.81 -1.96 -4.43
C ARG A 62 -14.01 -2.89 -4.22
N GLN A 63 -14.93 -2.56 -3.31
CA GLN A 63 -16.14 -3.35 -3.03
C GLN A 63 -15.83 -4.80 -2.64
N THR A 64 -14.81 -5.00 -1.79
CA THR A 64 -14.41 -6.31 -1.28
C THR A 64 -13.95 -7.31 -2.36
N ASP A 65 -13.26 -6.81 -3.38
CA ASP A 65 -12.58 -7.59 -4.42
C ASP A 65 -11.54 -8.56 -3.81
N ARG A 66 -11.94 -9.82 -3.65
CA ARG A 66 -11.09 -10.86 -3.04
C ARG A 66 -9.87 -11.19 -3.89
N ASP A 67 -9.97 -11.10 -5.21
CA ASP A 67 -8.83 -11.42 -6.09
C ASP A 67 -7.72 -10.38 -5.91
N TRP A 68 -8.10 -9.11 -5.79
CA TRP A 68 -7.17 -8.05 -5.43
C TRP A 68 -6.56 -8.26 -4.04
N LEU A 69 -7.36 -8.66 -3.04
CA LEU A 69 -6.86 -8.92 -1.69
C LEU A 69 -5.85 -10.07 -1.66
N VAL A 70 -6.13 -11.16 -2.37
CA VAL A 70 -5.21 -12.30 -2.51
C VAL A 70 -3.92 -11.85 -3.22
N LYS A 71 -4.03 -11.03 -4.26
CA LYS A 71 -2.87 -10.43 -4.94
C LYS A 71 -2.02 -9.61 -3.96
N ALA A 72 -2.64 -8.76 -3.14
CA ALA A 72 -1.97 -7.97 -2.11
C ALA A 72 -1.24 -8.84 -1.08
N GLY A 73 -1.90 -9.88 -0.56
CA GLY A 73 -1.29 -10.83 0.38
C GLY A 73 -0.10 -11.59 -0.22
N ARG A 74 -0.19 -12.01 -1.49
CA ARG A 74 0.93 -12.65 -2.20
C ARG A 74 2.10 -11.70 -2.39
N THR A 75 1.84 -10.45 -2.78
CA THR A 75 2.89 -9.44 -2.91
C THR A 75 3.61 -9.21 -1.58
N LEU A 76 2.87 -9.06 -0.48
CA LEU A 76 3.46 -8.95 0.86
C LEU A 76 4.30 -10.18 1.23
N SER A 77 3.82 -11.39 0.91
CA SER A 77 4.55 -12.63 1.17
C SER A 77 5.90 -12.69 0.45
N VAL A 78 5.98 -12.11 -0.75
CA VAL A 78 7.25 -12.00 -1.48
C VAL A 78 8.16 -10.92 -0.90
N LEU A 79 7.60 -9.75 -0.54
CA LEU A 79 8.37 -8.63 0.01
C LEU A 79 8.95 -8.94 1.40
N LEU A 80 8.22 -9.72 2.20
CA LEU A 80 8.57 -10.09 3.58
C LEU A 80 8.95 -11.57 3.71
N LYS A 81 9.45 -12.18 2.64
CA LYS A 81 9.78 -13.62 2.60
C LYS A 81 10.78 -14.04 3.71
N ASP A 82 11.65 -13.13 4.13
CA ASP A 82 12.70 -13.33 5.12
C ASP A 82 12.26 -12.87 6.53
N ASP A 83 11.06 -12.27 6.67
CA ASP A 83 10.52 -11.72 7.93
C ASP A 83 9.07 -12.17 8.12
N TYR A 84 8.92 -13.44 8.49
CA TYR A 84 7.60 -14.09 8.60
C TYR A 84 6.75 -13.52 9.73
N ASP A 85 7.35 -13.11 10.86
CA ASP A 85 6.62 -12.55 11.99
C ASP A 85 5.98 -11.21 11.62
N ARG A 86 6.72 -10.36 10.91
CA ARG A 86 6.20 -9.10 10.38
C ARG A 86 5.08 -9.32 9.37
N LEU A 87 5.25 -10.28 8.46
CA LEU A 87 4.19 -10.65 7.51
C LEU A 87 2.90 -11.07 8.23
N ARG A 88 3.01 -11.98 9.21
CA ARG A 88 1.84 -12.45 9.99
C ARG A 88 1.16 -11.30 10.72
N TYR A 89 1.94 -10.39 11.30
CA TYR A 89 1.40 -9.23 12.00
C TYR A 89 0.59 -8.31 11.07
N ILE A 90 1.07 -8.04 9.86
CA ILE A 90 0.33 -7.23 8.88
C ILE A 90 -0.95 -7.95 8.44
N LEU A 91 -0.83 -9.24 8.09
CA LEU A 91 -1.97 -10.03 7.60
C LEU A 91 -3.08 -10.20 8.64
N SER A 92 -2.73 -10.33 9.93
CA SER A 92 -3.71 -10.46 11.01
C SER A 92 -4.55 -9.20 11.17
N GLN A 93 -4.00 -8.03 10.83
CA GLN A 93 -4.72 -6.76 10.90
C GLN A 93 -5.62 -6.49 9.69
N ILE A 94 -5.45 -7.19 8.57
CA ILE A 94 -6.26 -6.97 7.36
C ILE A 94 -7.68 -7.54 7.50
N HIS A 95 -7.86 -8.58 8.33
CA HIS A 95 -9.12 -9.31 8.50
C HIS A 95 -9.99 -8.81 9.67
N CYS A 96 -9.57 -7.77 10.39
CA CYS A 96 -10.33 -7.19 11.49
C CYS A 96 -11.44 -6.25 11.01
#